data_AF-A0AA41H7Q4-F1
#
_entry.id   AF-A0AA41H7Q4-F1
#
_cell.length_a   1.000
_cell.length_b   1.000
_cell.length_c   1.000
_cell.angle_alpha   90.00
_cell.angle_beta   90.00
_cell.angle_gamma   90.00
#
_symmetry.space_group_name_H-M   'P 1'
#
loop_
_entity.id
_entity.type
_entity.pdbx_description
1 polymer ?
#
loop_
_entity_poly.entity_id
_entity_poly.type
_entity_poly.pdbx_seq_one_letter_code
_entity_poly.pdbx_strand_id
1 'polypeptide(L)'
;SARLSPDKAGPEIAETKIVEVPEYVNGKAGELWVVRAADGSLSVVSSNFQPDHAQWPGAVKGWPVPSVEYRRQRWGQYMKLAQDALDTANEALAELKISPQKIVARSWELDQKYRAKLVEGFTGPNDVKYMEFVRQGFEEMKRNSEEDVRQLLVRLPCALVNAP
;
A
#
# COMPACT_ATOMS: atom_id res chain seq x y z
N SER A 1 -10.33 -0.13 -3.15
CA SER A 1 -10.22 1.27 -2.70
C SER A 1 -9.81 1.31 -1.24
N ALA A 2 -8.53 1.57 -0.94
CA ALA A 2 -8.05 1.76 0.43
C ALA A 2 -8.24 3.23 0.82
N ARG A 3 -9.15 3.51 1.77
CA ARG A 3 -9.22 4.83 2.41
C ARG A 3 -8.05 4.91 3.39
N LEU A 4 -7.12 5.82 3.13
CA LEU A 4 -6.11 6.24 4.11
C LEU A 4 -6.86 6.77 5.34
N SER A 5 -6.55 6.24 6.53
CA SER A 5 -7.08 6.78 7.79
C SER A 5 -6.53 8.20 8.00
N PRO A 6 -7.38 9.18 8.34
CA PRO A 6 -6.98 10.59 8.47
C PRO A 6 -6.00 10.86 9.63
N ASP A 7 -5.92 9.97 10.62
CA ASP A 7 -5.13 10.18 11.86
C ASP A 7 -3.60 10.02 11.70
N LYS A 8 -3.08 9.87 10.48
CA LYS A 8 -1.64 9.93 10.18
C LYS A 8 -1.31 10.91 9.06
N ALA A 9 -2.19 11.88 8.77
CA ALA A 9 -1.75 13.05 8.04
C ALA A 9 -0.67 13.75 8.89
N GLY A 10 0.47 14.08 8.30
CA GLY A 10 1.39 15.04 8.92
C GLY A 10 0.64 16.35 9.25
N PRO A 11 1.26 17.30 9.97
CA PRO A 11 0.61 18.58 10.25
C PRO A 11 0.02 19.14 8.96
N GLU A 12 -1.27 19.49 8.99
CA GLU A 12 -1.93 20.13 7.87
C GLU A 12 -1.21 21.46 7.61
N ILE A 13 -0.37 21.48 6.58
CA ILE A 13 0.33 22.70 6.17
C ILE A 13 -0.67 23.52 5.38
N ALA A 14 -1.45 24.33 6.09
CA ALA A 14 -2.30 25.35 5.48
C ALA A 14 -1.44 26.59 5.18
N GLU A 15 -0.81 26.62 3.99
CA GLU A 15 -0.11 27.79 3.48
C GLU A 15 -0.97 28.48 2.42
N THR A 16 -1.30 29.76 2.64
CA THR A 16 -1.96 30.59 1.63
C THR A 16 -0.91 31.44 0.93
N LYS A 17 -0.79 31.29 -0.39
CA LYS A 17 0.17 32.04 -1.20
C LYS A 17 -0.54 32.66 -2.40
N ILE A 18 -0.33 33.95 -2.62
CA ILE A 18 -0.77 34.63 -3.83
C ILE A 18 0.29 34.36 -4.90
N VAL A 19 -0.14 33.79 -6.02
CA VAL A 19 0.71 33.44 -7.16
C VAL A 19 0.07 34.00 -8.40
N GLU A 20 0.88 34.60 -9.28
CA GLU A 20 0.41 35.07 -10.57
C GLU A 20 0.03 33.87 -11.43
N VAL A 21 -1.18 33.94 -12.01
CA VAL A 21 -1.65 32.94 -12.96
C VAL A 21 -1.10 33.32 -14.33
N PRO A 22 -0.32 32.46 -15.00
CA PRO A 22 0.20 32.76 -16.32
C PRO A 22 -0.95 32.94 -17.33
N GLU A 23 -0.71 33.75 -18.36
CA GLU A 23 -1.69 33.95 -19.43
C GLU A 23 -2.12 32.63 -20.06
N TYR A 24 -3.42 32.53 -20.35
CA TYR A 24 -3.98 31.36 -20.99
C TYR A 24 -3.36 31.16 -22.37
N VAL A 25 -2.82 29.96 -22.61
CA VAL A 25 -2.29 29.58 -23.91
C VAL A 25 -3.41 29.70 -24.95
N ASN A 26 -3.20 30.55 -25.96
CA ASN A 26 -4.18 30.88 -27.00
C ASN A 26 -5.52 31.46 -26.48
N GLY A 27 -5.51 32.13 -25.31
CA GLY A 27 -6.70 32.77 -24.75
C GLY A 27 -7.78 31.80 -24.25
N LYS A 28 -7.48 30.49 -24.15
CA LYS A 28 -8.40 29.47 -23.65
C LYS A 28 -8.00 29.06 -22.23
N ALA A 29 -8.92 29.21 -21.29
CA ALA A 29 -8.76 28.70 -19.94
C ALA A 29 -8.50 27.19 -19.97
N GLY A 30 -7.31 26.79 -19.51
CA GLY A 30 -6.96 25.40 -19.27
C GLY A 30 -7.09 25.05 -17.78
N GLU A 31 -6.90 23.77 -17.46
CA GLU A 31 -6.78 23.32 -16.08
C GLU A 31 -5.60 24.03 -15.37
N LEU A 32 -5.81 24.42 -14.11
CA LEU A 32 -4.78 25.03 -13.27
C LEU A 32 -4.11 23.96 -12.41
N TRP A 33 -2.81 23.81 -12.60
CA TRP A 33 -1.97 22.89 -11.85
C TRP A 33 -1.16 23.66 -10.83
N VAL A 34 -1.22 23.25 -9.57
CA VAL A 34 -0.35 23.77 -8.51
C VAL A 34 0.86 22.85 -8.39
N VAL A 35 2.05 23.40 -8.64
CA VAL A 35 3.31 22.67 -8.56
C VAL A 35 4.10 23.14 -7.35
N ARG A 36 4.41 22.22 -6.44
CA ARG A 36 5.30 22.44 -5.31
C ARG A 36 6.67 21.87 -5.60
N ALA A 37 7.68 22.73 -5.69
CA ALA A 37 9.05 22.32 -5.92
C ALA A 37 9.70 21.74 -4.65
N ALA A 38 10.88 21.14 -4.80
CA ALA A 38 11.61 20.48 -3.71
C ALA A 38 12.07 21.47 -2.62
N ASP A 39 12.32 22.73 -2.99
CA ASP A 39 12.64 23.82 -2.06
C ASP A 39 11.39 24.40 -1.35
N GLY A 40 10.20 23.84 -1.61
CA GLY A 40 8.94 24.29 -1.05
C GLY A 40 8.29 25.46 -1.81
N SER A 41 8.92 25.99 -2.86
CA SER A 41 8.30 27.02 -3.68
C SER A 41 7.05 26.49 -4.40
N LEU A 42 6.08 27.38 -4.60
CA LEU A 42 4.81 27.08 -5.27
C LEU A 42 4.77 27.86 -6.58
N SER A 43 4.30 27.20 -7.64
CA SER A 43 4.04 27.80 -8.95
C SER A 43 2.73 27.27 -9.51
N VAL A 44 2.13 28.03 -10.44
CA VAL A 44 0.90 27.66 -11.12
C VAL A 44 1.17 27.48 -12.60
N VAL A 45 0.65 26.41 -13.18
CA VAL A 45 0.71 26.13 -14.61
C VAL A 45 -0.70 26.03 -15.15
N SER A 46 -1.04 26.77 -16.19
CA SER A 46 -2.30 26.56 -16.93
C SER A 46 -2.04 25.62 -18.10
N SER A 47 -2.62 24.42 -18.09
CA SER A 47 -2.48 23.45 -19.16
C SER A 47 -3.55 22.38 -19.13
N ASN A 48 -4.03 21.97 -20.30
CA ASN A 48 -4.86 20.76 -20.45
C ASN A 48 -4.01 19.49 -20.67
N PHE A 49 -2.68 19.61 -20.64
CA PHE A 49 -1.76 18.50 -20.77
C PHE A 49 -1.28 18.06 -19.39
N GLN A 50 -0.99 16.77 -19.24
CA GLN A 50 -0.40 16.23 -18.02
C GLN A 50 1.11 16.54 -17.97
N PRO A 51 1.75 16.56 -16.78
CA PRO A 51 3.17 16.90 -16.62
C PRO A 51 4.15 16.09 -17.47
N ASP A 52 3.81 14.85 -17.82
CA ASP A 52 4.59 13.94 -18.67
C ASP A 52 4.34 14.10 -20.18
N HIS A 53 3.38 14.93 -20.58
CA HIS A 53 3.06 15.18 -21.98
C HIS A 53 4.10 16.11 -22.64
N ALA A 54 4.43 15.86 -23.90
CA ALA A 54 5.44 16.65 -24.64
C ALA A 54 5.09 18.15 -24.73
N GLN A 55 3.78 18.47 -24.78
CA GLN A 55 3.27 19.85 -24.85
C GLN A 55 3.03 20.50 -23.47
N TRP A 56 3.40 19.83 -22.38
CA TRP A 56 3.32 20.41 -21.05
C TRP A 56 4.12 21.73 -20.99
N PRO A 57 3.54 22.86 -20.54
CA PRO A 57 4.24 24.15 -20.53
C PRO A 57 5.06 24.39 -19.25
N GLY A 58 4.89 23.57 -18.20
CA GLY A 58 5.62 23.73 -16.96
C GLY A 58 7.13 23.47 -17.10
N ALA A 59 7.94 24.15 -16.28
CA ALA A 59 9.39 24.05 -16.30
C ALA A 59 9.89 22.64 -15.91
N VAL A 60 9.21 21.99 -14.97
CA VAL A 60 9.49 20.60 -14.57
C VAL A 60 8.63 19.66 -15.41
N LYS A 61 9.27 18.72 -16.10
CA LYS A 61 8.61 17.67 -16.88
C LYS A 61 8.47 16.39 -16.05
N GLY A 62 7.37 15.68 -16.25
CA GLY A 62 7.04 14.43 -15.58
C GLY A 62 6.38 14.60 -14.22
N TRP A 63 5.89 13.48 -13.70
CA TRP A 63 5.28 13.41 -12.36
C TRP A 63 6.35 13.50 -11.25
N PRO A 64 5.98 13.95 -10.04
CA PRO A 64 6.88 13.97 -8.90
C PRO A 64 7.50 12.58 -8.65
N VAL A 65 8.83 12.54 -8.56
CA VAL A 65 9.56 11.33 -8.17
C VAL A 65 9.66 11.30 -6.64
N PRO A 66 9.23 10.22 -5.96
CA PRO A 66 9.32 10.15 -4.51
C PRO A 66 10.75 10.22 -4.00
N SER A 67 10.95 10.92 -2.87
CA SER A 67 12.27 11.05 -2.23
C SER A 67 12.83 9.68 -1.80
N VAL A 68 14.14 9.61 -1.55
CA VAL A 68 14.79 8.39 -1.04
C VAL A 68 14.22 8.02 0.33
N GLU A 69 14.03 8.99 1.21
CA GLU A 69 13.50 8.81 2.57
C GLU A 69 12.07 8.27 2.51
N TYR A 70 11.21 8.84 1.66
CA TYR A 70 9.86 8.35 1.47
C TYR A 70 9.85 6.92 0.94
N ARG A 71 10.70 6.60 -0.05
CA ARG A 71 10.83 5.23 -0.57
C ARG A 71 11.31 4.25 0.50
N ARG A 72 12.29 4.63 1.33
CA ARG A 72 12.78 3.83 2.47
C ARG A 72 11.66 3.57 3.49
N GLN A 73 10.91 4.61 3.85
CA GLN A 73 9.79 4.51 4.79
C GLN A 73 8.71 3.55 4.26
N ARG A 74 8.32 3.68 2.99
CA ARG A 74 7.34 2.78 2.35
C ARG A 74 7.86 1.35 2.27
N TRP A 75 9.12 1.16 1.88
CA TRP A 75 9.74 -0.17 1.87
C TRP A 75 9.74 -0.81 3.25
N GLY A 76 10.13 -0.09 4.30
CA GLY A 76 10.11 -0.59 5.67
C GLY A 76 8.71 -0.98 6.15
N GLN A 77 7.68 -0.22 5.78
CA GLN A 77 6.28 -0.58 6.05
C GLN A 77 5.88 -1.89 5.35
N TYR A 78 6.23 -2.04 4.07
CA TYR A 78 5.91 -3.27 3.33
C TYR A 78 6.67 -4.47 3.86
N MET A 79 7.95 -4.32 4.19
CA MET A 79 8.76 -5.38 4.79
C MET A 79 8.18 -5.81 6.13
N LYS A 80 7.79 -4.85 6.97
CA LYS A 80 7.12 -5.14 8.24
C LYS A 80 5.82 -5.91 8.05
N LEU A 81 4.94 -5.47 7.14
CA LEU A 81 3.68 -6.17 6.87
C LEU A 81 3.92 -7.61 6.39
N ALA A 82 4.86 -7.80 5.47
CA ALA A 82 5.17 -9.13 4.93
C ALA A 82 5.75 -10.05 6.01
N GLN A 83 6.64 -9.54 6.86
CA GLN A 83 7.21 -10.32 7.96
C GLN A 83 6.16 -10.65 9.03
N ASP A 84 5.34 -9.68 9.44
CA ASP A 84 4.27 -9.91 10.42
C ASP A 84 3.27 -10.98 9.91
N ALA A 85 2.96 -10.98 8.61
CA ALA A 85 2.12 -12.00 7.99
C ALA A 85 2.81 -13.38 7.95
N LEU A 86 4.10 -13.44 7.62
CA LEU A 86 4.86 -14.67 7.64
C LEU A 86 4.92 -15.29 9.04
N ASP A 87 5.17 -14.46 10.06
CA ASP A 87 5.24 -14.90 11.45
C ASP A 87 3.87 -15.43 11.90
N THR A 88 2.79 -14.70 11.60
CA THR A 88 1.40 -15.13 11.87
C THR A 88 1.09 -16.48 11.22
N ALA A 89 1.48 -16.69 9.97
CA ALA A 89 1.23 -17.95 9.26
C ALA A 89 2.04 -19.11 9.87
N ASN A 90 3.30 -18.87 10.25
CA ASN A 90 4.13 -19.87 10.91
C ASN A 90 3.57 -20.26 12.29
N GLU A 91 3.15 -19.28 13.09
CA GLU A 91 2.51 -19.51 14.38
C GLU A 91 1.21 -20.30 14.23
N ALA A 92 0.36 -19.91 13.27
CA ALA A 92 -0.88 -20.61 12.99
C ALA A 92 -0.66 -22.08 12.58
N LEU A 93 0.30 -22.33 11.69
CA LEU A 93 0.65 -23.69 11.27
C LEU A 93 1.28 -24.52 12.40
N ALA A 94 2.02 -23.88 13.31
CA ALA A 94 2.54 -24.54 14.50
C ALA A 94 1.41 -24.89 15.49
N GLU A 95 0.49 -23.96 15.75
CA GLU A 95 -0.68 -24.19 16.61
C GLU A 95 -1.61 -25.25 16.03
N LEU A 96 -1.76 -25.32 14.70
CA LEU A 96 -2.54 -26.37 14.04
C LEU A 96 -1.98 -27.78 14.30
N LYS A 97 -0.66 -27.92 14.49
CA LYS A 97 -0.02 -29.20 14.84
C LYS A 97 -0.22 -29.58 16.31
N ILE A 98 -0.28 -28.58 17.20
CA ILE A 98 -0.34 -28.78 18.66
C ILE A 98 -1.80 -28.90 19.14
N SER A 99 -2.65 -28.00 18.67
CA SER A 99 -4.05 -27.87 19.08
C SER A 99 -4.94 -27.49 17.88
N PRO A 100 -5.17 -28.42 16.93
CA PRO A 100 -5.93 -28.13 15.72
C PRO A 100 -7.34 -27.58 16.00
N GLN A 101 -8.03 -28.14 17.00
CA GLN A 101 -9.40 -27.73 17.33
C GLN A 101 -9.49 -26.27 17.77
N LYS A 102 -8.47 -25.76 18.49
CA LYS A 102 -8.47 -24.39 19.01
C LYS A 102 -8.40 -23.37 17.88
N ILE A 103 -7.43 -23.54 16.97
CA ILE A 103 -7.26 -22.60 15.87
C ILE A 103 -8.39 -22.71 14.84
N VAL A 104 -8.88 -23.91 14.56
CA VAL A 104 -9.99 -24.10 13.62
C VAL A 104 -11.31 -23.54 14.17
N ALA A 105 -11.58 -23.69 15.47
CA ALA A 105 -12.74 -23.06 16.10
C ALA A 105 -12.68 -21.53 16.01
N ARG A 106 -11.51 -20.93 16.27
CA ARG A 106 -11.31 -19.49 16.12
C ARG A 106 -11.48 -19.03 14.67
N SER A 107 -10.93 -19.76 13.70
CA SER A 107 -11.11 -19.47 12.28
C SER A 107 -12.58 -19.53 11.87
N TRP A 108 -13.31 -20.52 12.39
CA TRP A 108 -14.74 -20.68 12.13
C TRP A 108 -15.56 -19.48 12.61
N GLU A 109 -15.31 -18.98 13.83
CA GLU A 109 -15.99 -17.80 14.36
C GLU A 109 -15.70 -16.54 13.50
N LEU A 110 -14.46 -16.37 13.07
CA LEU A 110 -14.06 -15.25 12.22
C LEU A 110 -14.67 -15.35 10.82
N ASP A 111 -14.65 -16.53 10.21
CA ASP A 111 -15.25 -16.75 8.90
C ASP A 111 -16.77 -16.59 8.97
N GLN A 112 -17.45 -17.04 10.03
CA GLN A 112 -18.88 -16.75 10.20
C GLN A 112 -19.16 -15.24 10.28
N LYS A 113 -18.33 -14.49 11.01
CA LYS A 113 -18.54 -13.05 11.23
C LYS A 113 -18.26 -12.20 10.00
N TYR A 114 -17.18 -12.51 9.28
CA TYR A 114 -16.66 -11.64 8.22
C TYR A 114 -16.80 -12.23 6.82
N ARG A 115 -17.00 -13.55 6.70
CA ARG A 115 -16.95 -14.29 5.43
C ARG A 115 -18.01 -15.40 5.39
N ALA A 116 -19.22 -15.13 5.87
CA ALA A 116 -20.28 -16.13 6.05
C ALA A 116 -20.50 -17.05 4.83
N LYS A 117 -20.41 -16.51 3.62
CA LYS A 117 -20.53 -17.28 2.36
C LYS A 117 -19.50 -18.40 2.19
N LEU A 118 -18.32 -18.27 2.81
CA LEU A 118 -17.28 -19.31 2.73
C LEU A 118 -17.58 -20.51 3.63
N VAL A 119 -18.38 -20.32 4.68
CA VAL A 119 -18.70 -21.37 5.63
C VAL A 119 -20.02 -22.09 5.35
N GLU A 120 -20.83 -21.60 4.41
CA GLU A 120 -22.13 -22.19 4.02
C GLU A 120 -22.01 -23.66 3.54
N GLY A 121 -20.86 -24.08 3.02
CA GLY A 121 -20.62 -25.43 2.52
C GLY A 121 -20.03 -26.42 3.53
N PHE A 122 -19.79 -25.99 4.78
CA PHE A 122 -19.15 -26.81 5.81
C PHE A 122 -20.10 -27.09 6.97
N THR A 123 -19.92 -28.23 7.62
CA THR A 123 -20.80 -28.68 8.72
C THR A 123 -20.43 -28.08 10.08
N GLY A 124 -19.26 -27.44 10.19
CA GLY A 124 -18.77 -26.82 11.42
C GLY A 124 -17.24 -26.81 11.52
N PRO A 125 -16.68 -26.34 12.65
CA PRO A 125 -15.24 -26.30 12.88
C PRO A 125 -14.58 -27.70 12.96
N ASN A 126 -15.36 -28.74 13.22
CA ASN A 126 -14.86 -30.13 13.25
C ASN A 126 -15.00 -30.84 11.90
N ASP A 127 -15.48 -30.16 10.85
CA ASP A 127 -15.55 -30.71 9.51
C ASP A 127 -14.14 -30.93 8.96
N VAL A 128 -13.82 -32.15 8.54
CA VAL A 128 -12.48 -32.49 7.99
C VAL A 128 -12.14 -31.63 6.78
N LYS A 129 -13.12 -31.29 5.93
CA LYS A 129 -12.90 -30.41 4.78
C LYS A 129 -12.64 -28.97 5.21
N TYR A 130 -13.27 -28.51 6.30
CA TYR A 130 -13.01 -27.17 6.82
C TYR A 130 -11.64 -27.08 7.50
N MET A 131 -11.27 -28.09 8.31
CA MET A 131 -9.93 -28.17 8.91
C MET A 131 -8.83 -28.12 7.85
N GLU A 132 -9.01 -28.87 6.76
CA GLU A 132 -8.11 -28.89 5.62
C GLU A 132 -8.10 -27.54 4.87
N PHE A 133 -9.26 -26.91 4.69
CA PHE A 133 -9.37 -25.57 4.11
C PHE A 133 -8.60 -24.52 4.92
N VAL A 134 -8.73 -24.55 6.26
CA VAL A 134 -7.99 -23.66 7.16
C VAL A 134 -6.48 -23.89 7.05
N ARG A 135 -6.03 -25.15 7.02
CA ARG A 135 -4.61 -25.51 6.81
C ARG A 135 -4.07 -24.92 5.51
N GLN A 136 -4.78 -25.15 4.40
CA GLN A 136 -4.39 -24.65 3.08
C GLN A 136 -4.33 -23.12 3.05
N GLY A 137 -5.27 -22.44 3.73
CA GLY A 137 -5.27 -20.99 3.84
C GLY A 137 -4.01 -20.45 4.53
N PHE A 138 -3.57 -21.07 5.63
CA PHE A 138 -2.33 -20.66 6.30
C PHE A 138 -1.07 -21.04 5.50
N GLU A 139 -1.05 -22.16 4.79
CA GLU A 139 0.06 -22.53 3.90
C GLU A 139 0.19 -21.57 2.72
N GLU A 140 -0.93 -21.14 2.14
CA GLU A 140 -0.96 -20.12 1.10
C GLU A 140 -0.49 -18.77 1.64
N MET A 141 -0.99 -18.34 2.80
CA MET A 141 -0.56 -17.11 3.47
C MET A 141 0.95 -17.11 3.70
N LYS A 142 1.51 -18.22 4.19
CA LYS A 142 2.95 -18.39 4.37
C LYS A 142 3.71 -18.22 3.06
N ARG A 143 3.35 -18.99 2.03
CA ARG A 143 4.01 -18.96 0.72
C ARG A 143 3.99 -17.56 0.09
N ASN A 144 2.86 -16.88 0.16
CA ASN A 144 2.71 -15.53 -0.39
C ASN A 144 3.57 -14.54 0.39
N SER A 145 3.61 -14.64 1.72
CA SER A 145 4.41 -13.75 2.57
C SER A 145 5.92 -14.00 2.37
N GLU A 146 6.35 -15.25 2.19
CA GLU A 146 7.74 -15.58 1.84
C GLU A 146 8.15 -14.99 0.48
N GLU A 147 7.25 -15.04 -0.49
CA GLU A 147 7.47 -14.40 -1.80
C GLU A 147 7.56 -12.88 -1.65
N ASP A 148 6.65 -12.25 -0.89
CA ASP A 148 6.67 -10.81 -0.66
C ASP A 148 7.97 -10.36 0.02
N VAL A 149 8.43 -11.05 1.06
CA VAL A 149 9.73 -10.80 1.69
C VAL A 149 10.86 -10.93 0.67
N ARG A 150 10.88 -12.02 -0.12
CA ARG A 150 11.91 -12.24 -1.14
C ARG A 150 11.92 -11.13 -2.19
N GLN A 151 10.75 -10.75 -2.71
CA GLN A 151 10.62 -9.69 -3.70
C GLN A 151 11.07 -8.34 -3.12
N LEU A 152 10.73 -8.05 -1.86
CA LEU A 152 11.16 -6.82 -1.20
C LEU A 152 12.68 -6.79 -0.93
N LEU A 153 13.30 -7.95 -0.70
CA LEU A 153 14.75 -8.08 -0.59
C LEU A 153 15.45 -7.92 -1.95
N VAL A 154 14.93 -8.53 -3.02
CA VAL A 154 15.48 -8.41 -4.37
C VAL A 154 15.30 -6.99 -4.91
N ARG A 155 14.17 -6.34 -4.61
CA ARG A 155 13.85 -4.98 -5.05
C ARG A 155 14.52 -3.89 -4.22
N LEU A 156 15.35 -4.21 -3.22
CA LEU A 156 16.20 -3.23 -2.55
C LEU A 156 17.08 -2.56 -3.63
N PRO A 157 16.75 -1.34 -4.08
CA PRO A 157 17.61 -0.63 -5.00
C PRO A 157 18.88 -0.29 -4.25
N CYS A 158 20.06 -0.43 -4.87
CA CYS A 158 21.33 0.04 -4.29
C CYS A 158 21.25 1.49 -3.77
N ALA A 159 20.36 2.32 -4.35
CA ALA A 159 20.07 3.69 -3.93
C ALA A 159 19.37 3.81 -2.55
N LEU A 160 18.73 2.78 -2.02
CA LEU A 160 18.18 2.78 -0.65
C LEU A 160 19.22 2.33 0.39
N VAL A 161 20.25 1.60 -0.02
CA VAL A 161 21.28 1.04 0.87
C VAL A 161 22.45 2.00 1.09
N ASN A 162 22.79 2.85 0.10
CA ASN A 162 24.02 3.65 0.09
C ASN A 162 23.80 5.19 -0.05
N ALA A 163 22.79 5.76 0.58
CA ALA A 163 22.73 7.21 0.76
C ALA A 163 23.00 7.53 2.24
N PRO A 164 23.97 8.42 2.55
CA PRO A 164 24.46 8.71 3.91
C PRO A 164 23.37 9.18 4.86
#